data_AF-A0A959FZJ3-F1
#
_entry.id   AF-A0A959FZJ3-F1
#
_cell.length_a   1.000
_cell.length_b   1.000
_cell.length_c   1.000
_cell.angle_alpha   90.00
_cell.angle_beta   90.00
_cell.angle_gamma   90.00
#
_symmetry.space_group_name_H-M   'P 1'
#
loop_
_entity.id
_entity.type
_entity.pdbx_description
1 polymer ?
#
loop_
_entity_poly.entity_id
_entity_poly.type
_entity_poly.pdbx_seq_one_letter_code
_entity_poly.pdbx_strand_id
1 'polypeptide(L)'
;MTRIVFLFSLFLLCGTAVFGQRLAGFSEGDKDFLNELTDFVTASKTQSTEELMKLFNEMVRNGQFTAEELNALRDTGNRMLDRRLSAKPYFSTFLEVILVLKNQPDSAERLNSWLQLVNAQLEDEANFKSKAYNDFLVFSQSFFEYRALRYSSSGVNWLVFGGNYQME
;
A
#
# COMPACT_ATOMS: atom_id res chain seq x y z
N MET A 1 40.02 39.89 -27.46
CA MET A 1 38.64 39.38 -27.32
C MET A 1 38.67 37.95 -26.75
N THR A 2 39.18 37.76 -25.53
CA THR A 2 39.44 36.41 -24.99
C THR A 2 39.16 36.30 -23.48
N ARG A 3 38.62 37.35 -22.85
CA ARG A 3 38.30 37.38 -21.41
C ARG A 3 36.80 37.32 -21.07
N ILE A 4 35.92 37.39 -22.08
CA ILE A 4 34.45 37.36 -21.88
C ILE A 4 33.88 35.94 -22.04
N VAL A 5 34.60 35.03 -22.68
CA VAL A 5 34.12 33.65 -22.92
C VAL A 5 34.22 32.77 -21.66
N PHE A 6 35.05 33.15 -20.67
CA PHE A 6 35.23 32.37 -19.44
C PHE A 6 34.09 32.52 -18.41
N LEU A 7 33.19 33.49 -18.58
CA LEU A 7 32.07 33.71 -17.67
C LEU A 7 30.80 32.95 -18.06
N PHE A 8 30.77 32.33 -19.25
CA PHE A 8 29.60 31.56 -19.72
C PHE A 8 29.72 30.05 -19.47
N SER A 9 30.90 29.54 -19.07
CA SER A 9 31.13 28.11 -18.85
C SER A 9 30.88 27.64 -17.41
N LEU A 10 30.65 28.55 -16.46
CA LEU A 10 30.45 28.21 -15.04
C LEU A 10 28.97 28.16 -14.62
N PHE A 11 28.03 28.35 -15.55
CA PHE A 11 26.59 28.33 -15.23
C PHE A 11 25.90 26.99 -15.55
N LEU A 12 26.66 25.99 -16.00
CA LEU A 12 26.12 24.69 -16.47
C LEU A 12 26.34 23.52 -15.50
N LEU A 13 26.82 23.80 -14.28
CA LEU A 13 27.08 22.78 -13.25
C LEU A 13 26.03 22.73 -12.12
N CYS A 14 25.01 23.59 -12.15
CA CYS A 14 23.88 23.50 -11.22
C CYS A 14 22.72 22.74 -11.86
N GLY A 15 23.00 21.53 -12.35
CA GLY A 15 21.95 20.53 -12.53
C GLY A 15 21.55 20.08 -11.14
N THR A 16 20.52 20.71 -10.56
CA THR A 16 19.84 20.15 -9.39
C THR A 16 19.18 18.85 -9.84
N ALA A 17 19.93 17.77 -9.71
CA ALA A 17 19.41 16.43 -9.60
C ALA A 17 18.51 16.37 -8.35
N VAL A 18 17.31 16.95 -8.43
CA VAL A 18 16.18 16.52 -7.60
C VAL A 18 15.72 15.19 -8.18
N PHE A 19 16.58 14.18 -8.11
CA PHE A 19 16.09 12.82 -8.06
C PHE A 19 15.48 12.71 -6.67
N GLY A 20 14.16 12.80 -6.59
CA GLY A 20 13.43 12.51 -5.36
C GLY A 20 13.99 11.21 -4.79
N GLN A 21 14.60 11.29 -3.61
CA GLN A 21 15.15 10.11 -2.96
C GLN A 21 14.00 9.12 -2.79
N ARG A 22 14.18 7.91 -3.32
CA ARG A 22 13.21 6.83 -3.14
C ARG A 22 13.05 6.62 -1.63
N LEU A 23 11.80 6.59 -1.16
CA LEU A 23 11.51 6.27 0.23
C LEU A 23 12.15 4.90 0.54
N ALA A 24 13.14 4.90 1.42
CA ALA A 24 13.88 3.70 1.79
C ALA A 24 13.08 2.84 2.77
N GLY A 25 12.25 3.48 3.58
CA GLY A 25 11.34 2.89 4.54
C GLY A 25 10.52 3.99 5.20
N PHE A 26 9.44 3.58 5.85
CA PHE A 26 8.57 4.42 6.67
C PHE A 26 9.17 4.61 8.07
N SER A 27 8.98 5.80 8.63
CA SER A 27 9.44 6.20 9.96
C SER A 27 8.65 5.52 11.10
N GLU A 28 9.28 5.36 12.27
CA GLU A 28 8.69 4.66 13.42
C GLU A 28 7.57 5.44 14.16
N GLY A 29 7.46 6.74 13.97
CA GLY A 29 6.40 7.53 14.60
C GLY A 29 5.09 7.42 13.81
N ASP A 30 3.97 7.09 14.46
CA ASP A 30 2.65 6.94 13.80
C ASP A 30 2.30 8.13 12.91
N LYS A 31 2.49 9.35 13.40
CA LYS A 31 2.23 10.57 12.63
C LYS A 31 3.10 10.66 11.38
N ASP A 32 4.39 10.35 11.51
CA ASP A 32 5.34 10.46 10.41
C ASP A 32 5.08 9.35 9.38
N PHE A 33 4.83 8.13 9.85
CA PHE A 33 4.37 7.01 9.01
C PHE A 33 3.12 7.36 8.20
N LEU A 34 2.07 7.90 8.83
CA LEU A 34 0.82 8.23 8.15
C LEU A 34 1.01 9.33 7.10
N ASN A 35 1.85 10.33 7.39
CA ASN A 35 2.17 11.39 6.43
C ASN A 35 2.96 10.84 5.24
N GLU A 36 4.03 10.08 5.51
CA GLU A 36 4.87 9.46 4.48
C GLU A 36 4.08 8.48 3.60
N LEU A 37 3.21 7.67 4.20
CA LEU A 37 2.30 6.78 3.47
C LEU A 37 1.32 7.56 2.61
N THR A 38 0.75 8.65 3.15
CA THR A 38 -0.16 9.53 2.40
C THR A 38 0.55 10.14 1.20
N ASP A 39 1.73 10.72 1.40
CA ASP A 39 2.52 11.33 0.32
C ASP A 39 2.93 10.30 -0.73
N PHE A 40 3.35 9.12 -0.30
CA PHE A 40 3.73 8.03 -1.20
C PHE A 40 2.56 7.56 -2.07
N VAL A 41 1.40 7.29 -1.47
CA VAL A 41 0.22 6.78 -2.18
C VAL A 41 -0.41 7.84 -3.07
N THR A 42 -0.40 9.11 -2.65
CA THR A 42 -1.00 10.23 -3.38
C THR A 42 -0.04 10.95 -4.32
N ALA A 43 1.19 10.46 -4.51
CA ALA A 43 2.19 11.09 -5.37
C ALA A 43 1.70 11.37 -6.80
N SER A 44 0.80 10.54 -7.34
CA SER A 44 0.19 10.73 -8.66
C SER A 44 -1.01 11.69 -8.69
N LYS A 45 -1.43 12.23 -7.54
CA LYS A 45 -2.53 13.19 -7.35
C LYS A 45 -3.84 12.78 -8.03
N THR A 46 -4.17 11.50 -7.91
CA THR A 46 -5.44 10.99 -8.42
C THR A 46 -6.50 11.10 -7.34
N GLN A 47 -7.71 11.51 -7.70
CA GLN A 47 -8.82 11.63 -6.75
C GLN A 47 -9.03 10.33 -5.95
N SER A 48 -8.96 9.16 -6.59
CA SER A 48 -9.15 7.88 -5.91
C SER A 48 -8.08 7.57 -4.84
N THR A 49 -6.82 7.98 -5.04
CA THR A 49 -5.77 7.80 -4.01
C THR A 49 -5.93 8.77 -2.85
N GLU A 50 -6.39 9.99 -3.14
CA GLU A 50 -6.63 11.01 -2.11
C GLU A 50 -7.82 10.62 -1.22
N GLU A 51 -8.90 10.14 -1.82
CA GLU A 51 -10.07 9.62 -1.11
C GLU A 51 -9.73 8.39 -0.27
N LEU A 52 -8.95 7.46 -0.83
CA LEU A 52 -8.46 6.28 -0.12
C LEU A 52 -7.67 6.66 1.15
N MET A 53 -6.67 7.54 1.01
CA MET A 53 -5.86 7.97 2.16
C MET A 53 -6.66 8.81 3.15
N LYS A 54 -7.61 9.62 2.69
CA LYS A 54 -8.52 10.37 3.57
C LYS A 54 -9.34 9.42 4.45
N LEU A 55 -9.94 8.39 3.86
CA LEU A 55 -10.73 7.39 4.59
C LEU A 55 -9.87 6.61 5.58
N PHE A 56 -8.69 6.16 5.16
CA PHE A 56 -7.74 5.47 6.04
C PHE A 56 -7.35 6.32 7.24
N ASN A 57 -6.90 7.56 7.01
CA ASN A 57 -6.49 8.48 8.07
C ASN A 57 -7.66 8.83 9.01
N GLU A 58 -8.89 8.93 8.49
CA GLU A 58 -10.08 9.14 9.31
C GLU A 58 -10.36 7.95 10.23
N MET A 59 -10.25 6.71 9.74
CA MET A 59 -10.42 5.50 10.55
C MET A 59 -9.34 5.39 11.65
N VAL A 60 -8.09 5.74 11.33
CA VAL A 60 -7.00 5.79 12.32
C VAL A 60 -7.30 6.83 13.39
N ARG A 61 -7.67 8.07 13.00
CA ARG A 61 -8.02 9.14 13.94
C ARG A 61 -9.21 8.79 14.83
N ASN A 62 -10.16 8.01 14.31
CA ASN A 62 -11.33 7.54 15.04
C ASN A 62 -11.01 6.36 15.99
N GLY A 63 -9.74 5.95 16.11
CA GLY A 63 -9.31 4.89 17.02
C GLY A 63 -9.70 3.48 16.56
N GLN A 64 -9.97 3.29 15.26
CA GLN A 64 -10.29 1.96 14.74
C GLN A 64 -9.06 1.06 14.60
N PHE A 65 -7.86 1.64 14.68
CA PHE A 65 -6.58 0.94 14.65
C PHE A 65 -5.88 1.06 15.99
N THR A 66 -5.37 -0.07 16.48
CA THR A 66 -4.44 -0.15 17.61
C THR A 66 -3.03 0.23 17.17
N ALA A 67 -2.15 0.54 18.14
CA ALA A 67 -0.75 0.83 17.85
C ALA A 67 -0.04 -0.40 17.25
N GLU A 68 -0.38 -1.60 17.72
CA GLU A 68 0.14 -2.86 17.23
C GLU A 68 -0.25 -3.09 15.76
N GLU A 69 -1.51 -2.80 15.40
CA GLU A 69 -1.96 -2.88 14.01
C GLU A 69 -1.21 -1.87 13.12
N LEU A 70 -1.06 -0.61 13.55
CA LEU A 70 -0.32 0.39 12.78
C LEU A 70 1.15 0.01 12.58
N ASN A 71 1.80 -0.53 13.61
CA ASN A 71 3.16 -1.04 13.51
C ASN A 71 3.23 -2.20 12.49
N ALA A 72 2.29 -3.16 12.55
CA ALA A 72 2.24 -4.26 11.59
C ALA A 72 2.01 -3.78 10.15
N LEU A 73 1.15 -2.78 9.95
CA LEU A 73 0.93 -2.17 8.64
C LEU A 73 2.18 -1.45 8.12
N ARG A 74 2.90 -0.75 8.99
CA ARG A 74 4.17 -0.11 8.63
C ARG A 74 5.21 -1.15 8.23
N ASP A 75 5.35 -2.22 8.98
CA ASP A 75 6.31 -3.29 8.70
C ASP A 75 6.01 -3.99 7.36
N THR A 76 4.74 -4.28 7.09
CA THR A 76 4.32 -4.79 5.77
C THR A 76 4.58 -3.76 4.68
N GLY A 77 4.29 -2.48 4.91
CA GLY A 77 4.60 -1.39 3.99
C GLY A 77 6.09 -1.32 3.65
N ASN A 78 6.97 -1.45 4.63
CA ASN A 78 8.42 -1.49 4.42
C ASN A 78 8.85 -2.67 3.55
N ARG A 79 8.30 -3.86 3.81
CA ARG A 79 8.54 -5.05 2.97
C ARG A 79 8.06 -4.84 1.53
N MET A 80 6.93 -4.16 1.34
CA MET A 80 6.44 -3.77 0.01
C MET A 80 7.38 -2.78 -0.70
N LEU A 81 7.96 -1.81 0.03
CA LEU A 81 8.97 -0.89 -0.50
C LEU A 81 10.26 -1.63 -0.91
N ASP A 82 10.71 -2.59 -0.11
CA ASP A 82 11.87 -3.43 -0.39
C ASP A 82 11.68 -4.24 -1.68
N ARG A 83 10.46 -4.76 -1.88
CA ARG A 83 10.02 -5.42 -3.12
C ARG A 83 9.74 -4.46 -4.28
N ARG A 84 9.99 -3.16 -4.09
CA ARG A 84 9.83 -2.09 -5.09
C ARG A 84 8.40 -1.98 -5.63
N LEU A 85 7.41 -2.28 -4.80
CA LEU A 85 6.02 -2.16 -5.17
C LEU A 85 5.59 -0.69 -5.21
N SER A 86 4.95 -0.29 -6.31
CA SER A 86 4.48 1.06 -6.53
C SER A 86 3.19 1.38 -5.78
N ALA A 87 2.90 2.68 -5.60
CA ALA A 87 1.66 3.17 -5.01
C ALA A 87 0.41 2.52 -5.64
N LYS A 88 0.32 2.55 -6.97
CA LYS A 88 -0.70 1.84 -7.76
C LYS A 88 -0.07 0.71 -8.58
N PRO A 89 -0.74 -0.46 -8.70
CA PRO A 89 -1.95 -0.85 -7.96
C PRO A 89 -1.68 -1.28 -6.50
N TYR A 90 -0.44 -1.67 -6.17
CA TYR A 90 -0.15 -2.50 -5.00
C TYR A 90 -0.52 -1.90 -3.64
N PHE A 91 0.01 -0.72 -3.29
CA PHE A 91 -0.31 -0.09 -2.00
C PHE A 91 -1.77 0.33 -1.93
N SER A 92 -2.35 0.82 -3.03
CA SER A 92 -3.77 1.16 -3.08
C SER A 92 -4.65 -0.05 -2.77
N THR A 93 -4.46 -1.17 -3.46
CA THR A 93 -5.26 -2.38 -3.22
C THR A 93 -5.00 -2.97 -1.84
N PHE A 94 -3.75 -2.94 -1.33
CA PHE A 94 -3.43 -3.34 0.03
C PHE A 94 -4.25 -2.55 1.07
N LEU A 95 -4.27 -1.22 0.95
CA LEU A 95 -5.05 -0.35 1.85
C LEU A 95 -6.55 -0.56 1.68
N GLU A 96 -7.06 -0.72 0.46
CA GLU A 96 -8.48 -1.01 0.21
C GLU A 96 -8.93 -2.28 0.93
N VAL A 97 -8.11 -3.35 0.90
CA VAL A 97 -8.40 -4.58 1.64
C VAL A 97 -8.50 -4.33 3.15
N ILE A 98 -7.57 -3.55 3.70
CA ILE A 98 -7.56 -3.21 5.13
C ILE A 98 -8.83 -2.44 5.51
N LEU A 99 -9.26 -1.47 4.70
CA LEU A 99 -10.49 -0.72 4.96
C LEU A 99 -11.71 -1.64 4.97
N VAL A 100 -11.81 -2.58 4.03
CA VAL A 100 -12.91 -3.55 4.00
C VAL A 100 -12.86 -4.45 5.25
N LEU A 101 -11.70 -4.98 5.60
CA LEU A 101 -11.52 -5.85 6.77
C LEU A 101 -11.88 -5.16 8.09
N LYS A 102 -11.45 -3.91 8.29
CA LYS A 102 -11.71 -3.17 9.53
C LYS A 102 -13.19 -2.83 9.75
N ASN A 103 -13.99 -2.84 8.68
CA ASN A 103 -15.44 -2.69 8.76
C ASN A 103 -16.19 -3.99 9.07
N GLN A 104 -15.49 -5.13 9.24
CA GLN A 104 -16.09 -6.42 9.57
C GLN A 104 -16.04 -6.74 11.08
N PRO A 105 -16.92 -7.64 11.57
CA PRO A 105 -16.75 -8.25 12.88
C PRO A 105 -15.42 -9.02 12.97
N ASP A 106 -14.85 -9.06 14.19
CA ASP A 106 -13.60 -9.77 14.48
C ASP A 106 -12.42 -9.29 13.62
N SER A 107 -12.44 -8.01 13.21
CA SER A 107 -11.47 -7.46 12.26
C SER A 107 -10.02 -7.54 12.72
N ALA A 108 -9.75 -7.52 14.03
CA ALA A 108 -8.39 -7.62 14.56
C ALA A 108 -7.75 -8.98 14.24
N GLU A 109 -8.46 -10.09 14.51
CA GLU A 109 -7.97 -11.45 14.20
C GLU A 109 -7.84 -11.64 12.69
N ARG A 110 -8.86 -11.21 11.93
CA ARG A 110 -8.86 -11.32 10.46
C ARG A 110 -7.72 -10.53 9.82
N LEU A 111 -7.48 -9.31 10.29
CA LEU A 111 -6.38 -8.48 9.80
C LEU A 111 -5.04 -9.14 10.11
N ASN A 112 -4.86 -9.68 11.32
CA ASN A 112 -3.63 -10.36 11.69
C ASN A 112 -3.35 -11.57 10.79
N SER A 113 -4.31 -12.49 10.65
CA SER A 113 -4.16 -13.67 9.78
C SER A 113 -3.92 -13.29 8.33
N TRP A 114 -4.63 -12.27 7.82
CA TRP A 114 -4.42 -11.81 6.45
C TRP A 114 -3.04 -11.19 6.24
N LEU A 115 -2.56 -10.36 7.18
CA LEU A 115 -1.20 -9.81 7.13
C LEU A 115 -0.12 -10.90 7.18
N GLN A 116 -0.33 -12.00 7.90
CA GLN A 116 0.58 -13.15 7.89
C GLN A 116 0.70 -13.75 6.48
N LEU A 117 -0.43 -13.98 5.79
CA LEU A 117 -0.43 -14.50 4.41
C LEU A 117 0.25 -13.55 3.42
N VAL A 118 -0.05 -12.25 3.52
CA VAL A 118 0.56 -11.21 2.68
C VAL A 118 2.07 -11.13 2.91
N ASN A 119 2.51 -11.15 4.18
CA ASN A 119 3.92 -11.11 4.53
C ASN A 119 4.65 -12.38 4.10
N ALA A 120 4.04 -13.56 4.21
CA ALA A 120 4.64 -14.81 3.74
C ALA A 120 4.98 -14.75 2.24
N GLN A 121 4.11 -14.14 1.42
CA GLN A 121 4.41 -13.91 0.00
C GLN A 121 5.56 -12.91 -0.20
N LEU A 122 5.60 -11.84 0.59
CA LEU A 122 6.68 -10.84 0.52
C LEU A 122 8.02 -11.40 1.01
N GLU A 123 8.02 -12.39 1.90
CA GLU A 123 9.21 -13.05 2.46
C GLU A 123 9.81 -14.12 1.54
N ASP A 124 9.03 -14.70 0.64
CA ASP A 124 9.51 -15.67 -0.37
C ASP A 124 10.30 -14.95 -1.49
N GLU A 125 11.51 -14.50 -1.17
CA GLU A 125 12.36 -13.74 -2.10
C GLU A 125 12.61 -14.46 -3.42
N ALA A 126 12.77 -15.79 -3.35
CA ALA A 126 13.14 -16.63 -4.48
C ALA A 126 12.01 -16.75 -5.50
N ASN A 127 10.76 -16.76 -5.04
CA ASN A 127 9.58 -16.97 -5.89
C ASN A 127 8.67 -15.75 -5.98
N PHE A 128 9.06 -14.62 -5.38
CA PHE A 128 8.24 -13.41 -5.38
C PHE A 128 7.88 -12.96 -6.80
N LYS A 129 6.58 -12.85 -7.06
CA LYS A 129 6.03 -12.33 -8.31
C LYS A 129 5.03 -11.23 -7.98
N SER A 130 5.40 -9.99 -8.30
CA SER A 130 4.54 -8.82 -8.05
C SER A 130 3.12 -8.99 -8.62
N LYS A 131 2.98 -9.57 -9.82
CA LYS A 131 1.66 -9.88 -10.38
C LYS A 131 0.85 -10.83 -9.49
N ALA A 132 1.45 -11.94 -9.06
CA ALA A 132 0.74 -12.92 -8.22
C ALA A 132 0.36 -12.33 -6.86
N TYR A 133 1.23 -11.50 -6.28
CA TYR A 133 0.95 -10.73 -5.08
C TYR A 133 -0.26 -9.80 -5.28
N ASN A 134 -0.30 -9.02 -6.37
CA ASN A 134 -1.42 -8.14 -6.65
C ASN A 134 -2.71 -8.92 -6.96
N ASP A 135 -2.62 -10.03 -7.69
CA ASP A 135 -3.77 -10.91 -7.95
C ASP A 135 -4.37 -11.42 -6.63
N PHE A 136 -3.53 -11.74 -5.64
CA PHE A 136 -3.97 -12.12 -4.28
C PHE A 136 -4.62 -10.96 -3.52
N LEU A 137 -4.09 -9.74 -3.61
CA LEU A 137 -4.71 -8.56 -2.99
C LEU A 137 -6.09 -8.26 -3.60
N VAL A 138 -6.21 -8.31 -4.93
CA VAL A 138 -7.48 -8.10 -5.65
C VAL A 138 -8.50 -9.20 -5.31
N PHE A 139 -8.05 -10.45 -5.23
CA PHE A 139 -8.87 -11.54 -4.73
C PHE A 139 -9.35 -11.27 -3.31
N SER A 140 -8.44 -10.88 -2.40
CA SER A 140 -8.75 -10.60 -1.00
C SER A 140 -9.82 -9.51 -0.87
N GLN A 141 -9.68 -8.43 -1.62
CA GLN A 141 -10.67 -7.33 -1.65
C GLN A 141 -12.05 -7.86 -2.05
N SER A 142 -12.12 -8.57 -3.18
CA SER A 142 -13.37 -9.14 -3.69
C SER A 142 -13.99 -10.16 -2.73
N PHE A 143 -13.15 -10.96 -2.08
CA PHE A 143 -13.58 -11.98 -1.14
C PHE A 143 -14.14 -11.35 0.14
N PHE A 144 -13.47 -10.34 0.71
CA PHE A 144 -13.97 -9.70 1.92
C PHE A 144 -15.18 -8.81 1.63
N GLU A 145 -15.21 -8.09 0.52
CA GLU A 145 -16.31 -7.16 0.21
C GLU A 145 -17.58 -7.91 -0.22
N TYR A 146 -17.45 -8.95 -1.05
CA TYR A 146 -18.59 -9.59 -1.70
C TYR A 146 -18.77 -11.07 -1.35
N ARG A 147 -17.90 -11.66 -0.52
CA ARG A 147 -17.81 -13.13 -0.31
C ARG A 147 -17.65 -13.88 -1.64
N ALA A 148 -16.88 -13.30 -2.57
CA ALA A 148 -16.66 -13.84 -3.89
C ALA A 148 -15.34 -14.62 -3.96
N LEU A 149 -15.40 -15.90 -4.37
CA LEU A 149 -14.22 -16.67 -4.79
C LEU A 149 -13.74 -16.22 -6.18
N ARG A 150 -14.66 -15.71 -6.98
CA ARG A 150 -14.41 -15.05 -8.26
C ARG A 150 -15.39 -13.91 -8.42
N TYR A 151 -14.88 -12.71 -8.66
CA TYR A 151 -15.67 -11.53 -8.96
C TYR A 151 -15.39 -11.00 -10.37
N SER A 152 -16.44 -10.51 -11.02
CA SER A 152 -16.44 -9.98 -12.39
C SER A 152 -17.62 -9.03 -12.53
N SER A 153 -17.36 -7.81 -12.99
CA SER A 153 -18.41 -6.79 -13.19
C SER A 153 -19.38 -7.14 -14.33
N SER A 154 -18.91 -7.88 -15.34
CA SER A 154 -19.68 -8.22 -16.55
C SER A 154 -19.83 -9.73 -16.79
N GLY A 155 -19.48 -10.57 -15.80
CA GLY A 155 -19.33 -12.01 -16.01
C GLY A 155 -19.86 -12.85 -14.84
N VAL A 156 -19.45 -14.12 -14.80
CA VAL A 156 -19.91 -15.06 -13.78
C VAL A 156 -19.22 -14.80 -12.45
N ASN A 157 -20.00 -14.60 -11.40
CA ASN A 157 -19.53 -14.47 -10.03
C ASN A 157 -19.74 -15.76 -9.26
N TRP A 158 -18.71 -16.18 -8.51
CA TRP A 158 -18.80 -17.36 -7.63
C TRP A 158 -18.84 -16.85 -6.19
N LEU A 159 -20.04 -16.85 -5.62
CA LEU A 159 -20.31 -16.31 -4.28
C LEU A 159 -20.50 -17.43 -3.27
N VAL A 160 -20.04 -17.19 -2.04
CA VAL A 160 -20.21 -18.12 -0.92
C VAL A 160 -21.27 -17.57 0.02
N PHE A 161 -22.44 -18.21 0.04
CA PHE A 161 -23.54 -17.90 0.94
C PHE A 161 -23.45 -18.77 2.21
N GLY A 162 -23.31 -18.12 3.36
CA GLY A 162 -23.17 -18.81 4.65
C GLY A 162 -21.80 -19.45 4.87
N GLY A 163 -21.61 -20.06 6.04
CA GLY A 163 -20.36 -20.70 6.45
C GLY A 163 -19.30 -19.72 7.01
N ASN A 164 -18.40 -20.27 7.82
CA ASN A 164 -17.21 -19.58 8.32
C ASN A 164 -16.00 -19.97 7.47
N TYR A 165 -15.02 -19.08 7.39
CA TYR A 165 -13.72 -19.35 6.77
C TYR A 165 -12.61 -18.98 7.76
N GLN A 166 -11.49 -19.68 7.65
CA GLN A 166 -10.24 -19.39 8.34
C GLN A 166 -9.17 -19.11 7.29
N MET A 167 -8.21 -18.25 7.65
CA MET A 167 -7.07 -17.88 6.81
C MET A 167 -5.84 -18.51 7.47
N GLU A 168 -5.28 -19.54 6.85
CA GLU A 168 -4.11 -20.31 7.31
C GLU A 168 -3.11 -20.49 6.17
#